data_AF-A0AB35IR78-F1
#
_entry.id   AF-A0AB35IR78-F1
#
_cell.length_a   1.000
_cell.length_b   1.000
_cell.length_c   1.000
_cell.angle_alpha   90.00
_cell.angle_beta   90.00
_cell.angle_gamma   90.00
#
_symmetry.space_group_name_H-M   'P 1'
#
loop_
_entity.id
_entity.type
_entity.pdbx_description
1 polymer ?
#
loop_
_entity_poly.entity_id
_entity_poly.type
_entity_poly.pdbx_seq_one_letter_code
_entity_poly.pdbx_strand_id
1 'polypeptide(L)' 'MIIIFSYTGAYFDYQDLRALKKRLTAPKIWMISSDDREYPECIDRTILFKSLQDQNSHPYQLQFIAGLIAQEYSRLHQLK' A
#
# COMPACT_ATOMS: atom_id res chain seq x y z
N MET A 1 8.02 -4.93 -8.53
CA MET A 1 7.42 -4.00 -7.56
C MET A 1 6.16 -4.66 -7.02
N ILE A 2 5.90 -4.54 -5.72
CA ILE A 2 4.68 -5.00 -5.06
C ILE A 2 4.00 -3.76 -4.47
N ILE A 3 2.68 -3.62 -4.66
CA ILE A 3 1.87 -2.60 -4.02
C ILE A 3 0.85 -3.30 -3.12
N ILE A 4 0.86 -2.98 -1.83
CA ILE A 4 -0.03 -3.54 -0.82
C ILE A 4 -1.04 -2.46 -0.44
N PHE A 5 -2.33 -2.79 -0.57
CA PHE A 5 -3.43 -1.96 -0.11
C PHE A 5 -3.94 -2.50 1.22
N SER A 6 -3.81 -1.72 2.29
CA SER A 6 -4.37 -2.10 3.58
C SER A 6 -4.77 -0.87 4.36
N TYR A 7 -6.07 -0.76 4.62
CA TYR A 7 -6.66 0.43 5.20
C TYR A 7 -6.12 0.77 6.59
N THR A 8 -5.99 -0.22 7.48
CA THR A 8 -5.45 -0.06 8.84
C THR A 8 -4.02 -0.58 9.00
N GLY A 9 -3.44 -1.23 7.99
CA GLY A 9 -2.15 -1.89 8.14
C GLY A 9 -2.15 -3.13 9.02
N ALA A 10 -3.31 -3.55 9.55
CA ALA A 10 -3.44 -4.66 10.50
C ALA A 10 -2.94 -6.02 9.97
N TYR A 11 -2.76 -6.14 8.65
CA TYR A 11 -2.12 -7.29 8.03
C TYR A 11 -0.72 -7.59 8.61
N PHE A 12 0.01 -6.55 9.02
CA PHE A 12 1.37 -6.69 9.55
C PHE A 12 1.44 -6.96 11.06
N ASP A 13 0.30 -6.94 11.76
CA ASP A 13 0.27 -7.18 13.21
C ASP A 13 0.42 -8.66 13.57
N TYR A 14 0.16 -9.54 12.60
CA TYR A 14 0.03 -10.99 12.83
C TYR A 14 1.17 -11.84 12.24
N GLN A 15 2.11 -11.25 11.48
CA GLN A 15 3.16 -12.05 10.83
C GLN A 15 4.58 -11.59 11.15
N ASP A 16 5.40 -12.58 11.50
CA ASP A 16 6.84 -12.47 11.55
C ASP A 16 7.36 -12.37 10.10
N LEU A 17 7.42 -11.15 9.55
CA LEU A 17 7.82 -10.83 8.16
C LEU A 17 9.29 -11.17 7.84
N ARG A 18 9.95 -11.96 8.69
CA ARG A 18 11.32 -12.47 8.52
C ARG A 18 11.52 -13.18 7.19
N ALA A 19 10.48 -13.78 6.60
CA ALA A 19 10.55 -14.40 5.28
C ALA A 19 10.83 -13.38 4.15
N LEU A 20 10.47 -12.12 4.32
CA LEU A 20 10.67 -11.04 3.34
C LEU A 20 12.05 -10.34 3.46
N LYS A 21 12.85 -10.67 4.48
CA LYS A 21 14.15 -10.02 4.78
C LYS A 21 15.28 -10.28 3.77
N LYS A 22 15.07 -11.06 2.70
CA LYS A 22 16.09 -11.26 1.64
C LYS A 22 16.18 -10.04 0.72
N ARG A 23 16.80 -8.97 1.23
CA ARG A 23 16.82 -7.60 0.67
C ARG A 23 17.61 -7.39 -0.63
N LEU A 24 18.41 -8.36 -1.10
CA LEU A 24 19.29 -8.13 -2.26
C LEU A 24 18.61 -8.33 -3.63
N THR A 25 17.57 -9.16 -3.72
CA THR A 25 16.83 -9.45 -4.97
C THR A 25 15.31 -9.31 -4.83
N ALA A 26 14.82 -8.93 -3.66
CA ALA A 26 13.39 -8.79 -3.43
C ALA A 26 12.82 -7.59 -4.21
N PRO A 27 11.59 -7.70 -4.76
CA PRO A 27 10.92 -6.56 -5.37
C PRO A 27 10.63 -5.48 -4.33
N LYS A 28 10.81 -4.20 -4.71
CA LYS A 28 10.42 -3.07 -3.86
C LYS A 28 8.94 -3.14 -3.49
N ILE A 29 8.62 -2.91 -2.21
CA ILE A 29 7.27 -2.98 -1.64
C ILE A 29 6.80 -1.59 -1.26
N TRP A 30 5.66 -1.20 -1.82
CA TRP A 30 4.95 0.04 -1.52
C TRP A 30 3.67 -0.28 -0.75
N MET A 31 3.43 0.44 0.34
CA MET A 31 2.25 0.29 1.18
C MET A 31 1.33 1.49 1.02
N ILE A 32 0.03 1.26 0.90
CA ILE A 32 -1.01 2.30 0.88
C ILE A 32 -1.90 2.07 2.10
N SER A 33 -1.95 3.06 3.00
CA SER A 33 -2.71 2.94 4.25
C SER A 33 -3.31 4.25 4.76
N SER A 34 -4.30 4.14 5.64
CA SER A 34 -4.86 5.27 6.37
C SER A 34 -4.27 5.44 7.77
N ASP A 35 -3.52 4.45 8.24
CA ASP A 35 -2.93 4.44 9.57
C ASP A 35 -1.50 4.96 9.51
N ASP A 36 -1.26 6.10 10.15
CA ASP A 36 0.07 6.72 10.24
C ASP A 36 0.83 6.08 11.40
N ARG A 37 1.48 4.97 11.09
CA ARG A 37 2.23 4.17 12.05
C ARG A 37 3.58 3.74 11.48
N GLU A 38 4.44 3.25 12.36
CA GLU A 38 5.69 2.64 11.94
C GLU A 38 5.42 1.28 11.26
N TYR A 39 5.85 1.16 10.00
CA TYR A 39 5.73 -0.08 9.23
C TYR A 39 7.03 -0.89 9.28
N PRO A 40 6.96 -2.22 9.12
CA PRO A 40 8.13 -3.09 9.13
C PRO A 40 9.16 -2.70 8.06
N GLU A 41 10.44 -2.91 8.36
CA GLU A 41 11.57 -2.60 7.46
C GLU A 41 11.49 -3.22 6.04
N CYS A 42 10.68 -4.25 5.84
CA CYS A 42 10.46 -4.83 4.52
C CYS A 42 9.60 -3.95 3.60
N ILE A 43 8.93 -2.93 4.13
CA ILE A 43 8.21 -1.92 3.37
C ILE A 43 9.20 -0.81 2.99
N ASP A 44 9.46 -0.64 1.70
CA ASP A 44 10.38 0.38 1.22
C ASP A 44 9.77 1.79 1.28
N ARG A 45 8.46 1.89 1.05
CA ARG A 45 7.73 3.15 0.97
C ARG A 45 6.29 2.99 1.45
N THR A 46 5.76 4.03 2.09
CA THR A 46 4.36 4.13 2.50
C THR A 46 3.75 5.39 1.92
N ILE A 47 2.55 5.27 1.36
CA ILE A 47 1.69 6.37 0.93
C ILE A 47 0.49 6.39 1.88
N LEU A 48 0.33 7.49 2.59
CA LEU A 48 -0.74 7.67 3.56
C LEU A 48 -1.90 8.45 2.95
N PHE A 49 -3.13 8.07 3.31
CA PHE A 49 -4.33 8.84 2.98
C PHE A 49 -5.16 9.09 4.23
N LYS A 50 -5.83 10.24 4.29
CA LYS A 50 -6.72 10.54 5.41
C LYS A 50 -8.00 9.72 5.28
N SER A 51 -8.41 9.10 6.38
CA SER A 51 -9.68 8.42 6.48
C SER A 51 -10.38 8.75 7.80
N LEU A 52 -11.71 8.70 7.78
CA LEU A 52 -12.54 8.74 8.99
C LEU A 52 -12.48 7.42 9.77
N GLN A 53 -11.85 6.39 9.19
CA GLN A 53 -11.76 5.04 9.76
C GLN A 53 -13.12 4.41 10.08
N ASP A 54 -14.17 4.84 9.38
CA ASP A 54 -15.50 4.25 9.48
C ASP A 54 -15.66 3.02 8.57
N GLN A 55 -16.60 2.15 8.93
CA GLN A 55 -16.81 0.87 8.26
C GLN A 55 -17.31 1.04 6.81
N ASN A 56 -18.00 2.14 6.52
CA ASN A 56 -18.62 2.40 5.22
C ASN A 56 -17.62 2.91 4.18
N SER A 57 -16.59 3.65 4.60
CA SER A 57 -15.56 4.23 3.73
C SER A 57 -14.47 3.23 3.33
N HIS A 58 -14.43 2.08 4.00
CA HIS A 58 -13.28 1.18 4.07
C HIS A 58 -12.86 0.55 2.71
N PRO A 59 -13.78 0.08 1.82
CA PRO A 59 -13.37 -0.40 0.50
C PRO A 59 -13.25 0.71 -0.55
N TYR A 60 -14.09 1.75 -0.47
CA TYR A 60 -14.21 2.75 -1.53
C TYR A 60 -12.96 3.61 -1.68
N GLN A 61 -12.35 4.03 -0.57
CA GLN A 61 -11.14 4.86 -0.63
C GLN A 61 -9.97 4.11 -1.25
N LEU A 62 -9.79 2.83 -0.92
CA LEU A 62 -8.74 2.00 -1.51
C LEU A 62 -8.97 1.77 -3.01
N GLN A 63 -10.22 1.49 -3.42
CA GLN A 63 -10.58 1.35 -4.83
C GLN A 63 -10.33 2.65 -5.61
N PHE A 64 -10.70 3.79 -5.03
CA PHE A 64 -10.44 5.10 -5.62
C PHE A 64 -8.94 5.35 -5.81
N ILE A 65 -8.12 5.09 -4.78
CA ILE A 65 -6.66 5.26 -4.86
C ILE A 65 -6.06 4.34 -5.92
N ALA A 66 -6.49 3.08 -6.00
CA ALA A 66 -6.05 2.15 -7.03
C ALA A 66 -6.38 2.65 -8.45
N GLY A 67 -7.59 3.17 -8.64
CA GLY A 67 -8.02 3.79 -9.89
C GLY A 67 -7.21 5.03 -10.26
N LEU A 68 -6.86 5.87 -9.29
CA LEU A 68 -6.02 7.05 -9.50
C LEU A 68 -4.59 6.66 -9.92
N ILE A 69 -4.01 5.65 -9.26
CA ILE A 69 -2.69 5.11 -9.64
C ILE A 69 -2.72 4.58 -11.08
N ALA A 70 -3.75 3.80 -11.44
CA ALA A 70 -3.89 3.26 -12.79
C ALA A 70 -4.04 4.36 -13.86
N GLN A 71 -4.84 5.40 -13.58
CA GLN A 71 -5.02 6.54 -14.47
C GLN A 71 -3.72 7.32 -14.66
N GLU A 72 -3.00 7.64 -13.57
CA GLU A 72 -1.73 8.35 -13.66
C GLU A 72 -0.66 7.53 -14.38
N TYR A 73 -0.61 6.22 -14.14
CA TYR A 73 0.28 5.32 -14.86
C TYR A 73 -0.03 5.33 -16.37
N SER A 74 -1.30 5.19 -16.75
CA SER A 74 -1.71 5.25 -18.15
C SER A 74 -1.34 6.60 -18.78
N ARG A 75 -1.60 7.72 -18.08
CA ARG A 75 -1.28 9.07 -18.53
C ARG A 75 0.23 9.25 -18.77
N LEU A 76 1.08 8.74 -17.87
CA LEU A 76 2.53 8.83 -17.98
C LEU A 76 3.10 7.96 -19.10
N HIS A 77 2.48 6.81 -19.36
CA HIS A 77 2.96 5.83 -20.34
C HIS A 77 2.24 5.89 -21.69
N GLN A 78 1.29 6.82 -21.87
CA GLN A 78 0.49 7.00 -23.10
C GLN A 78 -0.04 5.68 -23.67
N LEU A 79 -0.48 4.77 -22.80
CA LEU A 79 -1.10 3.51 -23.21
C LEU A 79 -2.44 3.86 -23.89
N LYS A 80 -2.40 3.97 -25.23
CA LYS A 80 -3.57 4.15 -26.10
C LYS A 80 -4.31 2.83 -26.27
#